data_AF-A0AA41RZ99-F1
#
_entry.id   AF-A0AA41RZ99-F1
#
_cell.length_a   1.000
_cell.length_b   1.000
_cell.length_c   1.000
_cell.angle_alpha   90.00
_cell.angle_beta   90.00
_cell.angle_gamma   90.00
#
_symmetry.space_group_name_H-M   'P 1'
#
loop_
_entity.id
_entity.type
_entity.pdbx_description
1 polymer ?
#
loop_
_entity_poly.entity_id
_entity_poly.type
_entity_poly.pdbx_seq_one_letter_code
_entity_poly.pdbx_strand_id
1 'polypeptide(L)' 'MEDMRLEGERYGSLTSVIIPRPMADDAPSPGVGSVFLEFSDTIGASKARVGLNGRKFGGNEVVVAYYPENKFAQGEYDA' A
#
# COMPACT_ATOMS: atom_id res chain seq x y z
N MET A 1 5.05 10.66 -3.00
CA MET A 1 4.60 10.00 -1.74
C MET A 1 3.27 10.61 -1.31
N GLU A 2 3.18 11.93 -1.33
CA GLU A 2 1.93 12.68 -1.13
C GLU A 2 0.76 12.18 -1.99
N ASP A 3 0.98 11.79 -3.25
CA ASP A 3 -0.11 11.32 -4.14
C ASP A 3 -0.82 10.06 -3.63
N MET A 4 -0.08 9.09 -3.09
CA MET A 4 -0.67 7.83 -2.62
C MET A 4 -1.39 8.00 -1.29
N ARG A 5 -0.87 8.88 -0.43
CA ARG A 5 -1.54 9.23 0.82
C ARG A 5 -2.85 9.97 0.54
N LEU A 6 -2.81 11.00 -0.31
CA LEU A 6 -3.99 11.78 -0.69
C LEU A 6 -5.06 10.92 -1.38
N GLU A 7 -4.66 10.01 -2.27
CA GLU A 7 -5.60 9.09 -2.91
C GLU A 7 -6.20 8.10 -1.89
N GLY A 8 -5.40 7.58 -0.95
CA GLY A 8 -5.89 6.70 0.11
C GLY A 8 -6.83 7.40 1.10
N GLU A 9 -6.56 8.65 1.46
CA GLU A 9 -7.41 9.44 2.38
C GLU A 9 -8.85 9.66 1.86
N ARG A 10 -9.09 9.50 0.56
CA ARG A 10 -10.44 9.55 -0.03
C ARG A 10 -11.33 8.40 0.43
N TYR A 11 -10.74 7.29 0.89
CA TYR A 11 -11.46 6.09 1.28
C TYR A 11 -11.67 5.98 2.80
N GLY A 12 -10.81 6.62 3.59
CA GLY A 12 -10.87 6.66 5.05
C GLY A 12 -9.63 7.32 5.66
N SER A 13 -9.60 7.46 6.97
CA SER A 13 -8.44 8.03 7.67
C SER A 13 -7.26 7.05 7.64
N LEU A 14 -6.10 7.51 7.16
CA LEU A 14 -4.86 6.75 7.13
C LEU A 14 -4.05 6.98 8.41
N THR A 15 -3.61 5.90 9.03
CA THR A 15 -2.66 5.91 10.14
C THR A 15 -1.22 5.90 9.64
N SER A 16 -0.95 5.13 8.58
CA SER A 16 0.40 4.99 8.03
C SER A 16 0.40 4.69 6.54
N VAL A 17 1.45 5.13 5.84
CA VAL A 17 1.68 4.86 4.42
C VAL A 17 3.13 4.47 4.23
N ILE A 18 3.37 3.26 3.74
CA ILE A 18 4.72 2.76 3.46
C ILE A 18 4.85 2.44 1.97
N ILE A 19 5.92 2.98 1.38
CA ILE A 19 6.33 2.70 0.01
C ILE A 19 7.77 2.20 0.08
N PRO A 20 8.00 0.87 0.10
CA PRO A 20 9.34 0.33 0.12
C PRO A 20 10.14 0.85 -1.07
N ARG A 21 11.33 1.39 -0.80
CA ARG A 21 12.24 1.89 -1.81
C ARG A 21 13.37 0.89 -2.00
N PRO A 22 13.88 0.73 -3.23
CA PRO A 22 15.06 -0.10 -3.45
C PRO A 22 16.24 0.46 -2.65
N MET A 23 16.98 -0.41 -1.97
CA MET A 23 18.25 -0.06 -1.38
C MET A 23 19.27 0.27 -2.49
N ALA A 24 20.26 1.09 -2.14
CA ALA A 24 21.23 1.65 -3.09
C ALA A 24 22.18 0.62 -3.74
N ASP A 25 22.17 -0.64 -3.29
CA ASP A 25 23.16 -1.67 -3.66
C ASP A 25 22.60 -2.75 -4.61
N ASP A 26 21.51 -2.47 -5.35
CA ASP A 26 20.82 -3.43 -6.24
C ASP A 26 20.29 -4.71 -5.53
N ALA A 27 20.40 -4.77 -4.19
CA ALA A 27 19.86 -5.87 -3.41
C ALA A 27 18.32 -5.90 -3.53
N PRO A 28 17.72 -7.09 -3.76
CA PRO A 28 16.27 -7.24 -3.78
C PRO A 28 15.72 -6.72 -2.45
N SER A 29 14.94 -5.66 -2.54
CA SER A 29 14.35 -5.01 -1.38
C SER A 29 12.90 -5.48 -1.25
N PRO A 30 12.54 -6.12 -0.12
CA PRO A 30 11.20 -6.63 0.13
C PRO A 30 10.13 -5.57 -0.16
N GLY A 31 9.10 -5.93 -0.92
CA GLY A 31 7.94 -5.06 -1.16
C GLY A 31 8.16 -3.87 -2.09
N VAL A 32 9.30 -3.75 -2.78
CA VAL A 32 9.48 -2.74 -3.83
C VAL A 32 8.48 -2.98 -4.96
N GLY A 33 7.73 -1.94 -5.33
CA GLY A 33 6.63 -2.02 -6.28
C GLY A 33 5.25 -2.14 -5.61
N SER A 34 5.22 -2.38 -4.29
CA SER A 34 3.99 -2.34 -3.49
C SER A 34 3.85 -1.02 -2.73
N VAL A 35 2.61 -0.67 -2.41
CA VAL A 35 2.27 0.45 -1.52
C VAL A 35 1.37 -0.11 -0.43
N PHE A 36 1.74 0.14 0.82
CA PHE A 36 0.99 -0.31 1.98
C PHE A 36 0.28 0.88 2.61
N LEU A 37 -1.03 0.74 2.79
CA LEU A 37 -1.90 1.75 3.37
C LEU A 37 -2.54 1.16 4.63
N GLU A 38 -2.20 1.74 5.78
CA GLU A 38 -2.83 1.40 7.06
C GLU A 38 -3.93 2.41 7.34
N PHE A 39 -5.17 1.92 7.44
CA PHE A 39 -6.34 2.72 7.79
C PHE A 39 -6.61 2.64 9.29
N SER A 40 -7.25 3.65 9.86
CA SER A 40 -7.71 3.65 11.26
C SER A 40 -8.80 2.62 11.53
N ASP A 41 -9.49 2.17 10.49
CA ASP A 41 -10.59 1.20 10.57
C ASP A 41 -10.68 0.33 9.30
N THR A 42 -11.38 -0.79 9.43
CA THR A 42 -11.56 -1.77 8.36
C THR A 42 -12.51 -1.29 7.24
N ILE A 43 -13.35 -0.29 7.51
CA ILE A 43 -14.29 0.27 6.53
C ILE A 43 -13.50 1.04 5.47
N GLY A 44 -12.54 1.87 5.88
CA GLY A 44 -11.62 2.58 4.99
C GLY A 44 -10.84 1.62 4.09
N ALA A 45 -10.26 0.57 4.69
CA ALA A 45 -9.52 -0.46 3.96
C ALA A 45 -10.39 -1.19 2.93
N SER A 46 -11.63 -1.55 3.29
CA SER A 46 -12.55 -2.22 2.37
C SER A 46 -12.96 -1.30 1.20
N LYS A 47 -13.20 0.00 1.46
CA LYS A 47 -13.51 0.98 0.40
C LYS A 47 -12.32 1.17 -0.53
N ALA A 48 -11.12 1.30 0.01
CA ALA A 48 -9.89 1.44 -0.78
C ALA A 48 -9.67 0.23 -1.68
N ARG A 49 -9.84 -0.99 -1.14
CA ARG A 49 -9.73 -2.22 -1.94
C ARG A 49 -10.70 -2.24 -3.12
N VAL A 50 -11.98 -1.94 -2.88
CA VAL A 50 -12.99 -1.90 -3.96
C VAL A 50 -12.70 -0.79 -4.96
N GLY A 51 -12.27 0.38 -4.50
CA GLY A 51 -12.06 1.57 -5.33
C GLY A 51 -10.76 1.57 -6.12
N LEU A 52 -9.72 0.87 -5.67
CA LEU A 52 -8.39 0.87 -6.29
C LEU A 52 -8.10 -0.40 -7.08
N ASN A 53 -8.66 -1.55 -6.68
CA ASN A 53 -8.41 -2.82 -7.36
C ASN A 53 -8.93 -2.78 -8.80
N GLY A 54 -8.09 -3.17 -9.75
CA GLY A 54 -8.39 -3.16 -11.19
C GLY A 54 -8.25 -1.79 -11.85
N ARG A 55 -7.90 -0.71 -11.13
CA ARG A 55 -7.54 0.57 -11.77
C ARG A 55 -6.20 0.43 -12.49
N LYS A 56 -5.98 1.27 -13.51
CA LYS A 56 -4.70 1.33 -14.21
C LYS A 56 -3.89 2.52 -13.75
N PHE A 57 -2.62 2.30 -13.43
CA PHE A 57 -1.66 3.33 -13.07
C PHE A 57 -0.39 3.16 -13.92
N GLY A 58 -0.05 4.18 -14.72
CA GLY A 58 1.09 4.10 -15.64
C GLY A 58 1.01 2.97 -16.67
N GLY A 59 -0.21 2.51 -17.00
CA GLY A 59 -0.45 1.37 -17.89
C GLY A 59 -0.51 0.01 -17.19
N ASN A 60 -0.07 -0.09 -15.93
CA ASN A 60 -0.13 -1.31 -15.14
C ASN A 60 -1.44 -1.39 -14.36
N GLU A 61 -2.00 -2.59 -14.23
CA GLU A 61 -3.16 -2.83 -13.38
C GLU A 61 -2.76 -2.85 -11.91
N VAL A 62 -3.52 -2.15 -11.08
CA VAL A 62 -3.35 -2.11 -9.63
C VAL A 62 -4.11 -3.28 -9.02
N VAL A 63 -3.39 -4.21 -8.39
CA VAL A 63 -3.96 -5.30 -7.61
C VAL A 63 -3.93 -4.92 -6.13
N VAL A 64 -5.06 -5.05 -5.45
CA VAL A 64 -5.17 -4.70 -4.02
C VAL A 64 -5.61 -5.90 -3.21
N ALA A 65 -4.79 -6.24 -2.22
CA ALA A 65 -5.04 -7.31 -1.26
C ALA A 65 -4.92 -6.78 0.17
N TYR A 66 -5.56 -7.48 1.11
CA TYR A 66 -5.31 -7.23 2.53
C TYR A 66 -3.94 -7.77 2.92
N TYR A 67 -3.28 -7.06 3.83
CA TYR A 67 -1.98 -7.45 4.35
C TYR A 67 -2.05 -7.70 5.85
N PRO A 68 -1.36 -8.72 6.40
CA PRO A 68 -1.35 -8.97 7.83
C PRO A 68 -0.74 -7.81 8.62
N GLU A 69 -1.48 -7.27 9.59
CA GLU A 69 -1.05 -6.13 10.42
C GLU A 69 0.25 -6.41 11.17
N ASN A 70 0.44 -7.64 11.64
CA ASN A 70 1.66 -8.05 12.36
C ASN A 70 2.90 -7.93 11.46
N LYS A 71 2.82 -8.39 10.20
CA LYS A 71 3.92 -8.28 9.25
C LYS A 71 4.20 -6.83 8.89
N PHE A 72 3.14 -6.04 8.69
CA PHE A 72 3.26 -4.61 8.41
C PHE A 72 4.00 -3.87 9.54
N ALA A 73 3.61 -4.13 10.79
CA ALA A 73 4.24 -3.55 11.98
C ALA A 73 5.69 -4.01 12.17
N GLN A 74 6.03 -5.22 11.72
CA GLN A 74 7.39 -5.77 11.76
C GLN A 74 8.28 -5.27 10.61
N GLY A 75 7.73 -4.54 9.64
CA GLY A 75 8.47 -4.12 8.45
C GLY A 75 8.76 -5.26 7.46
N GLU A 76 8.06 -6.38 7.59
CA GLU A 76 8.15 -7.50 6.67
C GLU A 76 7.25 -7.22 5.48
N TYR A 77 7.82 -7.00 4.29
CA TYR A 77 7.06 -6.65 3.07
C TYR A 77 7.27 -7.65 1.91
N ASP A 78 7.91 -8.79 2.18
CA ASP A 78 8.31 -9.82 1.21
C ASP A 78 7.18 -10.81 0.85
N ALA A 79 5.95 -10.29 0.67
CA ALA A 79 4.74 -11.11 0.54
C ALA A 79 4.78 -12.15 -0.59
#